data_AF-A0ABD6ERI6-F1
#
_entry.id   AF-A0ABD6ERI6-F1
#
_cell.length_a   1.000
_cell.length_b   1.000
_cell.length_c   1.000
_cell.angle_alpha   90.00
_cell.angle_beta   90.00
_cell.angle_gamma   90.00
#
_symmetry.space_group_name_H-M   'P 1'
#
loop_
_entity.id
_entity.type
_entity.pdbx_description
1 polymer ?
#
loop_
_entity_poly.entity_id
_entity_poly.type
_entity_poly.pdbx_seq_one_letter_code
_entity_poly.pdbx_strand_id
1 'polypeptide(L)'
;MSSIRGLALLTRRLPQLITSTSRFPVRQVVARDSHFSSACSAVGQGMRKRWEKDELLEQKYADLRREAATGNALKAVEGLEQMQSSSELFDWMVIQMVASVISTAGWSSAKKLLEKQYLSKAQSKRYVRFASVDECQIEAAIEKVLDAKHPDSFDIAKDFYRSLISMRFCKVKDGGLEIFVRECLERNNISDAIGTVNEIMSLGKCKSIKNSLLRILVAAQSHPEVEEEVDRLLRKYAPSSSMRLCLQGSVLLSANKSLEFVELLKMHDHQLSEDDLRLIIDLAVHFKNPNILLSLHTVREVLNLGVKLRDLLYCSITEIFGRMKDVDGLRLTWDLVKDEQPIEEFAVSVRKLRHFFHCVNIMPPADLIRKMKNKFE
;
A
#
# COMPACT_ATOMS: atom_id res chain seq x y z
N MET A 1 -13.90 2.15 -28.74
CA MET A 1 -14.71 2.79 -27.68
C MET A 1 -15.37 1.68 -26.88
N SER A 2 -14.75 1.25 -25.78
CA SER A 2 -15.27 0.16 -24.94
C SER A 2 -14.96 0.52 -23.49
N SER A 3 -15.91 1.21 -22.88
CA SER A 3 -15.97 1.63 -21.47
C SER A 3 -16.32 0.43 -20.57
N ILE A 4 -16.32 0.63 -19.25
CA ILE A 4 -16.70 -0.28 -18.15
C ILE A 4 -18.05 -1.02 -18.35
N ARG A 5 -18.80 -0.73 -19.43
CA ARG A 5 -19.91 -1.54 -19.96
C ARG A 5 -19.69 -3.06 -19.93
N GLY A 6 -18.45 -3.55 -20.06
CA GLY A 6 -18.14 -4.98 -19.88
C GLY A 6 -18.47 -5.50 -18.47
N LEU A 7 -18.16 -4.74 -17.43
CA LEU A 7 -18.50 -5.07 -16.03
C LEU A 7 -20.01 -4.94 -15.76
N ALA A 8 -20.67 -3.92 -16.33
CA ALA A 8 -22.11 -3.72 -16.16
C ALA A 8 -22.96 -4.76 -16.93
N LEU A 9 -22.51 -5.23 -18.11
CA LEU A 9 -23.21 -6.25 -18.89
C LEU A 9 -23.13 -7.64 -18.25
N LEU A 10 -22.02 -7.97 -17.57
CA LEU A 10 -21.84 -9.27 -16.89
C LEU A 10 -22.72 -9.39 -15.64
N THR A 11 -23.08 -8.29 -14.98
CA THR A 11 -23.99 -8.32 -13.81
C THR A 11 -25.48 -8.50 -14.15
N ARG A 12 -25.89 -8.47 -15.42
CA ARG A 12 -27.31 -8.48 -15.83
C ARG A 12 -27.88 -9.82 -16.30
N ARG A 13 -27.14 -10.92 -16.25
CA ARG A 13 -27.67 -12.25 -16.63
C ARG A 13 -27.58 -13.25 -15.47
N LEU A 14 -28.77 -13.71 -15.04
CA LEU A 14 -29.13 -14.91 -14.26
C LEU A 14 -29.33 -14.77 -12.72
N PRO A 15 -30.21 -15.62 -12.14
CA PRO A 15 -31.11 -15.24 -11.05
C PRO A 15 -30.50 -15.42 -9.66
N GLN A 16 -31.06 -14.64 -8.72
CA GLN A 16 -30.71 -14.61 -7.30
C GLN A 16 -30.77 -16.01 -6.67
N LEU A 17 -29.61 -16.55 -6.30
CA LEU A 17 -29.50 -17.65 -5.34
C LEU A 17 -28.41 -17.30 -4.32
N ILE A 18 -28.91 -16.87 -3.14
CA ILE A 18 -28.28 -16.88 -1.82
C ILE A 18 -26.86 -16.29 -1.74
N THR A 19 -26.80 -14.97 -1.57
CA THR A 19 -25.59 -14.23 -1.23
C THR A 19 -25.34 -14.27 0.28
N SER A 20 -24.41 -15.11 0.74
CA SER A 20 -23.67 -14.81 1.97
C SER A 20 -22.66 -13.72 1.62
N THR A 21 -22.99 -12.47 1.94
CA THR A 21 -22.15 -11.31 1.71
C THR A 21 -20.88 -11.38 2.57
N SER A 22 -19.76 -11.83 2.00
CA SER A 22 -18.44 -11.55 2.57
C SER A 22 -18.13 -10.07 2.33
N ARG A 23 -18.60 -9.21 3.23
CA ARG A 23 -18.23 -7.79 3.31
C ARG A 23 -16.72 -7.69 3.41
N PHE A 24 -16.11 -6.79 2.64
CA PHE A 24 -14.84 -6.20 3.03
C PHE A 24 -14.97 -5.75 4.50
N PRO A 25 -14.10 -6.18 5.42
CA PRO A 25 -14.13 -5.64 6.77
C PRO A 25 -13.63 -4.19 6.70
N VAL A 26 -14.56 -3.24 6.59
CA VAL A 26 -14.34 -1.80 6.84
C VAL A 26 -13.93 -1.56 8.31
N ARG A 27 -13.99 -2.58 9.15
CA ARG A 27 -13.37 -2.60 10.47
C ARG A 27 -12.79 -3.99 10.78
N GLN A 28 -11.48 -4.10 10.79
CA GLN A 28 -10.83 -4.79 11.90
C GLN A 28 -10.23 -3.71 12.80
N VAL A 29 -10.86 -3.51 13.96
CA VAL A 29 -10.22 -2.90 15.11
C VAL A 29 -9.16 -3.89 15.57
N VAL A 30 -7.98 -3.86 14.93
CA VAL A 30 -6.78 -4.41 15.51
C VAL A 30 -6.26 -3.33 16.44
N ALA A 31 -6.10 -3.67 17.71
CA ALA A 31 -5.45 -2.81 18.70
C ALA A 31 -4.22 -2.16 18.07
N ARG A 32 -4.17 -0.81 18.12
CA ARG A 32 -3.00 -0.03 17.72
C ARG A 32 -1.86 -0.32 18.70
N ASP A 33 -1.17 -1.43 18.51
CA ASP A 33 0.08 -1.70 19.20
C ASP A 33 1.19 -0.86 18.57
N SER A 34 1.60 0.15 19.33
CA SER A 34 2.70 1.05 19.09
C SER A 34 4.05 0.31 19.15
N HIS A 35 4.36 -0.48 18.13
CA HIS A 35 5.73 -0.95 17.86
C HIS A 35 6.03 -0.86 16.37
N PHE A 36 6.08 0.38 15.87
CA PHE A 36 6.60 0.70 14.55
C PHE A 36 8.13 0.78 14.61
N SER A 37 8.79 -0.37 14.66
CA SER A 37 10.23 -0.50 14.42
C SER A 37 10.56 -1.94 14.05
N SER A 38 11.32 -2.13 12.97
CA SER A 38 11.97 -3.38 12.53
C SER A 38 11.30 -4.28 11.46
N ALA A 39 10.58 -3.76 10.46
CA ALA A 39 10.15 -4.60 9.32
C ALA A 39 10.35 -4.03 7.89
N CYS A 40 11.05 -2.91 7.72
CA CYS A 40 11.44 -2.40 6.39
C CYS A 40 12.90 -2.75 6.08
N SER A 41 13.21 -4.04 5.91
CA SER A 41 14.53 -4.49 5.49
C SER A 41 14.47 -5.71 4.57
N ALA A 42 13.92 -5.51 3.37
CA ALA A 42 14.34 -6.22 2.15
C ALA A 42 13.63 -5.57 0.96
N VAL A 43 14.26 -5.64 -0.22
CA VAL A 43 13.85 -5.09 -1.52
C VAL A 43 14.27 -3.64 -1.78
N GLY A 44 15.30 -3.51 -2.61
CA GLY A 44 15.78 -2.24 -3.18
C GLY A 44 17.27 -1.97 -2.95
N GLN A 45 18.16 -2.73 -3.61
CA GLN A 45 19.56 -2.35 -3.74
C GLN A 45 19.67 -1.11 -4.65
N GLY A 46 19.57 0.07 -4.04
CA GLY A 46 19.99 1.33 -4.60
C GLY A 46 20.55 2.16 -3.45
N MET A 47 21.87 2.30 -3.40
CA MET A 47 22.67 3.07 -2.42
C MET A 47 21.87 3.74 -1.30
N ARG A 48 21.47 2.96 -0.29
CA ARG A 48 21.04 3.51 1.00
C ARG A 48 22.31 3.91 1.74
N LYS A 49 22.63 5.22 1.78
CA LYS A 49 23.49 5.74 2.85
C LYS A 49 22.77 5.41 4.16
N ARG A 50 23.22 4.36 4.84
CA ARG A 50 22.79 4.06 6.19
C ARG A 50 23.42 5.16 7.06
N TRP A 51 22.63 6.16 7.42
CA TRP A 51 23.06 7.23 8.31
C TRP A 51 23.54 6.59 9.62
N GLU A 52 24.71 6.97 10.12
CA GLU A 52 25.18 6.50 11.42
C GLU A 52 24.17 6.93 12.49
N LYS A 53 23.78 5.98 13.35
CA LYS A 53 22.82 6.23 14.42
C LYS A 53 23.52 7.03 15.52
N ASP A 54 23.19 8.31 15.64
CA ASP A 54 23.45 9.06 16.87
C ASP A 54 22.31 8.79 17.84
N GLU A 55 22.49 7.78 18.69
CA GLU A 55 21.48 7.34 19.68
C GLU A 55 21.06 8.48 20.62
N LEU A 56 21.99 9.39 20.91
CA LEU A 56 21.79 10.49 21.85
C LEU A 56 20.95 11.60 21.20
N LEU A 57 21.15 11.84 19.90
CA LEU A 57 20.29 12.71 19.09
C LEU A 57 18.87 12.13 18.96
N GLU A 58 18.75 10.83 18.67
CA GLU A 58 17.45 10.16 18.54
C GLU A 58 16.65 10.18 19.85
N GLN A 59 17.32 9.95 20.99
CA GLN A 59 16.68 10.00 22.30
C GLN A 59 16.16 11.40 22.63
N LYS A 60 16.98 12.44 22.46
CA LYS A 60 16.58 13.84 22.64
C LYS A 60 15.40 14.22 21.73
N TYR A 61 15.44 13.80 20.48
CA TYR A 61 14.35 14.04 19.54
C TYR A 61 13.06 13.32 19.96
N ALA A 62 13.17 12.09 20.48
CA ALA A 62 12.01 11.33 20.96
C ALA A 62 11.34 11.99 22.17
N ASP A 63 12.12 12.60 23.07
CA ASP A 63 11.60 13.41 24.18
C ASP A 63 10.83 14.64 23.67
N LEU A 64 11.42 15.42 22.76
CA LEU A 64 10.76 16.59 22.17
C LEU A 64 9.47 16.22 21.43
N ARG A 65 9.46 15.10 20.69
CA ARG A 65 8.28 14.63 19.96
C ARG A 65 7.16 14.22 20.92
N ARG A 66 7.49 13.60 22.06
CA ARG A 66 6.52 13.32 23.13
C ARG A 66 5.96 14.62 23.70
N GLU A 67 6.82 15.60 23.97
CA GLU A 67 6.42 16.90 24.48
C GLU A 67 5.48 17.67 23.53
N ALA A 68 5.76 17.64 22.22
CA ALA A 68 4.88 18.17 21.20
C ALA A 68 3.52 17.47 21.17
N ALA A 69 3.50 16.14 21.34
CA ALA A 69 2.27 15.35 21.34
C ALA A 69 1.41 15.57 22.60
N THR A 70 2.02 15.93 23.74
CA THR A 70 1.32 16.21 25.01
C THR A 70 0.83 17.65 25.14
N GLY A 71 0.90 18.46 24.08
CA GLY A 71 0.36 19.83 24.04
C GLY A 71 1.38 20.95 24.28
N ASN A 72 2.65 20.63 24.56
CA ASN A 72 3.71 21.62 24.77
C ASN A 72 4.50 21.88 23.48
N ALA A 73 3.79 22.14 22.39
CA ALA A 73 4.39 22.23 21.05
C ALA A 73 5.41 23.36 20.91
N LEU A 74 5.18 24.51 21.55
CA LEU A 74 6.13 25.63 21.50
C LEU A 74 7.49 25.26 22.11
N LYS A 75 7.47 24.63 23.29
CA LYS A 75 8.69 24.17 23.96
C LYS A 75 9.41 23.09 23.16
N ALA A 76 8.66 22.18 22.52
CA ALA A 76 9.24 21.18 21.64
C ALA A 76 9.88 21.79 20.38
N VAL A 77 9.28 22.85 19.82
CA VAL A 77 9.86 23.61 18.70
C VAL A 77 11.13 24.33 19.13
N GLU A 78 11.13 25.03 20.27
CA GLU A 78 12.33 25.68 20.82
C GLU A 78 13.47 24.67 21.04
N GLY A 79 13.16 23.51 21.63
CA GLY A 79 14.14 22.44 21.80
C GLY A 79 14.68 21.90 20.48
N LEU A 80 13.84 21.80 19.44
CA LEU A 80 14.27 21.38 18.12
C LEU A 80 15.20 22.43 17.47
N GLU A 81 14.92 23.72 17.66
CA GLU A 81 15.77 24.80 17.15
C GLU A 81 17.12 24.86 17.86
N GLN A 82 17.15 24.60 19.17
CA GLN A 82 18.41 24.44 19.92
C GLN A 82 19.22 23.25 19.38
N MET A 83 18.56 22.12 19.11
CA MET A 83 19.21 20.96 18.49
C MET A 83 19.75 21.27 17.09
N GLN A 84 19.01 22.04 16.28
CA GLN A 84 19.47 22.49 14.95
C GLN A 84 20.74 23.34 15.02
N SER A 85 20.92 24.06 16.14
CA SER A 85 22.09 24.91 16.37
C SER A 85 23.32 24.10 16.77
N SER A 86 23.13 22.93 17.41
CA SER A 86 24.21 22.07 17.90
C SER A 86 24.52 20.88 17.00
N SER A 87 23.61 20.50 16.10
CA SER A 87 23.70 19.25 15.32
C SER A 87 22.93 19.37 13.99
N GLU A 88 23.35 18.60 12.98
CA GLU A 88 22.61 18.54 11.71
C GLU A 88 21.31 17.74 11.88
N LEU A 89 20.15 18.38 11.66
CA LEU A 89 18.86 17.70 11.69
C LEU A 89 18.52 17.04 10.36
N PHE A 90 18.07 15.79 10.45
CA PHE A 90 17.51 15.06 9.33
C PHE A 90 16.10 15.56 8.99
N ASP A 91 15.75 15.47 7.70
CA ASP A 91 14.48 16.00 7.21
C ASP A 91 13.28 15.24 7.78
N TRP A 92 13.41 13.93 7.96
CA TRP A 92 12.38 13.11 8.60
C TRP A 92 12.04 13.56 10.02
N MET A 93 13.03 14.02 10.80
CA MET A 93 12.81 14.53 12.16
C MET A 93 11.95 15.79 12.12
N VAL A 94 12.29 16.73 11.23
CA VAL A 94 11.51 17.96 11.11
C VAL A 94 10.09 17.67 10.62
N ILE A 95 9.92 16.81 9.61
CA ILE A 95 8.60 16.45 9.07
C ILE A 95 7.71 15.82 10.14
N GLN A 96 8.26 14.92 10.96
CA GLN A 96 7.53 14.28 12.05
C GLN A 96 7.21 15.25 13.20
N MET A 97 8.09 16.22 13.47
CA MET A 97 7.79 17.31 14.41
C MET A 97 6.66 18.19 13.87
N VAL A 98 6.73 18.64 12.61
CA VAL A 98 5.70 19.45 11.94
C VAL A 98 4.34 18.78 12.05
N ALA A 99 4.23 17.49 11.75
CA ALA A 99 2.98 16.73 11.91
C ALA A 99 2.44 16.76 13.35
N SER A 100 3.32 16.75 14.35
CA SER A 100 2.96 16.83 15.78
C SER A 100 2.51 18.24 16.20
N VAL A 101 3.18 19.27 15.67
CA VAL A 101 2.87 20.68 15.93
C VAL A 101 1.55 21.09 15.28
N ILE A 102 1.22 20.55 14.11
CA ILE A 102 -0.07 20.81 13.44
C ILE A 102 -1.25 20.51 14.37
N SER A 103 -1.19 19.39 15.10
CA SER A 103 -2.26 18.93 15.98
C SER A 103 -2.51 19.84 17.19
N THR A 104 -1.57 20.73 17.53
CA THR A 104 -1.53 21.45 18.81
C THR A 104 -1.42 22.97 18.64
N ALA A 105 -0.63 23.45 17.68
CA ALA A 105 -0.39 24.87 17.40
C ALA A 105 -0.86 25.31 16.00
N GLY A 106 -1.50 24.41 15.25
CA GLY A 106 -2.07 24.67 13.93
C GLY A 106 -1.06 24.69 12.78
N TRP A 107 -1.60 24.64 11.56
CA TRP A 107 -0.81 24.54 10.32
C TRP A 107 0.14 25.72 10.10
N SER A 108 -0.33 26.96 10.32
CA SER A 108 0.47 28.17 10.09
C SER A 108 1.77 28.20 10.90
N SER A 109 1.73 27.75 12.14
CA SER A 109 2.91 27.66 13.02
C SER A 109 3.85 26.55 12.56
N ALA A 110 3.31 25.38 12.24
CA ALA A 110 4.08 24.23 11.81
C ALA A 110 4.76 24.44 10.44
N LYS A 111 4.12 25.17 9.53
CA LYS A 111 4.67 25.49 8.21
C LYS A 111 5.97 26.30 8.30
N LYS A 112 6.07 27.24 9.25
CA LYS A 112 7.29 28.04 9.47
C LYS A 112 8.50 27.16 9.80
N LEU A 113 8.29 26.09 10.57
CA LEU A 113 9.35 25.13 10.89
C LEU A 113 9.84 24.38 9.64
N LEU A 114 8.89 23.97 8.78
CA LEU A 114 9.21 23.32 7.52
C LEU A 114 9.97 24.26 6.56
N GLU A 115 9.54 25.52 6.46
CA GLU A 115 10.18 26.57 5.67
C GLU A 115 11.60 26.87 6.18
N LYS A 116 11.80 26.99 7.49
CA LYS A 116 13.12 27.19 8.10
C LYS A 116 14.07 26.05 7.73
N GLN A 117 13.61 24.80 7.84
CA GLN A 117 14.40 23.64 7.43
C GLN A 117 14.73 23.67 5.93
N TYR A 118 13.76 24.06 5.09
CA TYR A 118 13.98 24.21 3.65
C TYR A 118 15.02 25.28 3.32
N LEU A 119 14.98 26.44 4.00
CA LEU A 119 15.92 27.54 3.77
C LEU A 119 17.32 27.26 4.32
N SER A 120 17.44 26.56 5.46
CA SER A 120 18.72 26.22 6.08
C SER A 120 19.61 25.34 5.20
N LYS A 121 19.01 24.47 4.39
CA LYS A 121 19.70 23.61 3.42
C LYS A 121 19.66 24.28 2.05
N ALA A 122 20.60 25.21 1.80
CA ALA A 122 20.81 25.99 0.58
C ALA A 122 19.92 25.60 -0.62
N GLN A 123 18.95 26.45 -0.97
CA GLN A 123 17.92 26.23 -2.00
C GLN A 123 18.45 25.69 -3.34
N SER A 124 19.71 26.00 -3.70
CA SER A 124 20.35 25.63 -4.96
C SER A 124 20.91 24.19 -5.02
N LYS A 125 20.97 23.44 -3.90
CA LYS A 125 21.51 22.07 -3.86
C LYS A 125 20.46 20.99 -3.57
N ARG A 126 19.19 21.35 -3.33
CA ARG A 126 18.15 20.37 -2.96
C ARG A 126 17.48 19.75 -4.19
N TYR A 127 17.94 18.55 -4.52
CA TYR A 127 17.16 17.58 -5.28
C TYR A 127 16.42 16.68 -4.29
N VAL A 128 15.20 16.22 -4.62
CA VAL A 128 14.41 15.32 -3.76
C VAL A 128 15.22 14.08 -3.32
N ARG A 129 16.17 13.63 -4.15
CA ARG A 129 17.07 12.49 -3.84
C ARG A 129 18.04 12.75 -2.68
N PHE A 130 18.20 14.00 -2.25
CA PHE A 130 19.08 14.40 -1.16
C PHE A 130 18.30 14.74 0.12
N ALA A 131 16.97 14.67 0.10
CA ALA A 131 16.19 14.77 1.32
C ALA A 131 16.41 13.51 2.16
N SER A 132 16.73 13.69 3.44
CA SER A 132 16.90 12.57 4.39
C SER A 132 15.54 12.16 4.96
N VAL A 133 14.64 11.70 4.09
CA VAL A 133 13.32 11.19 4.43
C VAL A 133 12.89 10.07 3.48
N ASP A 134 12.31 9.01 4.03
CA ASP A 134 11.74 7.90 3.26
C ASP A 134 10.21 8.00 3.10
N GLU A 135 9.64 7.17 2.21
CA GLU A 135 8.22 7.21 1.87
C GLU A 135 7.32 6.86 3.08
N CYS A 136 7.71 5.87 3.87
CA CYS A 136 6.97 5.46 5.06
C CYS A 136 6.91 6.57 6.12
N GLN A 137 7.97 7.38 6.23
CA GLN A 137 8.02 8.53 7.13
C GLN A 137 7.10 9.67 6.66
N ILE A 138 6.93 9.86 5.34
CA ILE A 138 5.96 10.81 4.79
C ILE A 138 4.54 10.31 5.06
N GLU A 139 4.26 9.05 4.74
CA GLU A 139 2.95 8.42 4.96
C GLU A 139 2.52 8.50 6.41
N ALA A 140 3.39 8.11 7.35
CA ALA A 140 3.11 8.21 8.78
C ALA A 140 2.89 9.64 9.26
N ALA A 141 3.54 10.64 8.65
CA ALA A 141 3.33 12.04 8.98
C ALA A 141 1.96 12.54 8.48
N ILE A 142 1.54 12.15 7.27
CA ILE A 142 0.21 12.48 6.72
C ILE A 142 -0.87 11.85 7.60
N GLU A 143 -0.75 10.55 7.92
CA GLU A 143 -1.72 9.85 8.79
C GLU A 143 -1.82 10.52 10.16
N LYS A 144 -0.70 10.97 10.74
CA LYS A 144 -0.72 11.68 12.01
C LYS A 144 -1.50 13.00 11.95
N VAL A 145 -1.39 13.74 10.84
CA VAL A 145 -2.15 14.99 10.66
C VAL A 145 -3.64 14.69 10.48
N LEU A 146 -4.00 13.64 9.75
CA LEU A 146 -5.39 13.22 9.59
C LEU A 146 -6.03 12.75 10.91
N ASP A 147 -5.26 12.04 11.73
CA ASP A 147 -5.67 11.59 13.08
C ASP A 147 -5.82 12.74 14.09
N ALA A 148 -5.40 13.96 13.75
CA ALA A 148 -5.66 15.11 14.60
C ALA A 148 -7.18 15.32 14.71
N LYS A 149 -7.69 15.54 15.92
CA LYS A 149 -9.12 15.77 16.18
C LYS A 149 -9.58 17.18 15.75
N HIS A 150 -9.13 17.64 14.58
CA HIS A 150 -9.47 18.93 14.00
C HIS A 150 -10.50 18.74 12.87
N PRO A 151 -11.55 19.58 12.77
CA PRO A 151 -12.54 19.47 11.70
C PRO A 151 -11.93 19.53 10.29
N ASP A 152 -10.91 20.37 10.13
CA ASP A 152 -10.22 20.59 8.85
C ASP A 152 -8.97 19.70 8.65
N SER A 153 -8.80 18.62 9.41
CA SER A 153 -7.61 17.76 9.33
C SER A 153 -7.31 17.26 7.92
N PHE A 154 -8.35 17.01 7.11
CA PHE A 154 -8.20 16.57 5.73
C PHE A 154 -7.53 17.63 4.84
N ASP A 155 -8.03 18.87 4.88
CA ASP A 155 -7.47 19.97 4.09
C ASP A 155 -6.08 20.37 4.59
N ILE A 156 -5.87 20.37 5.91
CA ILE A 156 -4.56 20.62 6.50
C ILE A 156 -3.55 19.54 6.07
N ALA A 157 -3.94 18.27 6.05
CA ALA A 157 -3.08 17.19 5.58
C ALA A 157 -2.72 17.34 4.09
N LYS A 158 -3.67 17.78 3.25
CA LYS A 158 -3.39 18.08 1.83
C LYS A 158 -2.40 19.23 1.70
N ASP A 159 -2.59 20.32 2.43
CA ASP A 159 -1.67 21.48 2.41
C ASP A 159 -0.28 21.16 2.94
N PHE A 160 -0.21 20.30 3.95
CA PHE A 160 1.02 19.73 4.44
C PHE A 160 1.74 18.92 3.35
N TYR A 161 1.05 17.96 2.71
CA TYR A 161 1.66 17.15 1.65
C TYR A 161 2.07 17.97 0.42
N ARG A 162 1.26 18.96 0.03
CA ARG A 162 1.61 19.95 -1.01
C ARG A 162 2.90 20.68 -0.69
N SER A 163 3.06 21.11 0.56
CA SER A 163 4.25 21.81 1.01
C SER A 163 5.49 20.91 0.97
N LEU A 164 5.34 19.62 1.32
CA LEU A 164 6.43 18.65 1.19
C LEU A 164 6.88 18.46 -0.26
N ILE A 165 5.94 18.44 -1.20
CA ILE A 165 6.23 18.33 -2.64
C ILE A 165 6.88 19.62 -3.17
N SER A 166 6.30 20.78 -2.87
CA SER A 166 6.78 22.08 -3.38
C SER A 166 8.17 22.44 -2.85
N MET A 167 8.46 22.08 -1.60
CA MET A 167 9.77 22.24 -0.95
C MET A 167 10.72 21.07 -1.21
N ARG A 168 10.36 20.16 -2.14
CA ARG A 168 11.20 19.05 -2.62
C ARG A 168 11.65 18.07 -1.53
N PHE A 169 10.89 17.92 -0.46
CA PHE A 169 11.09 16.85 0.52
C PHE A 169 10.68 15.49 -0.04
N CYS A 170 9.65 15.46 -0.88
CA CYS A 170 9.22 14.25 -1.58
C CYS A 170 8.74 14.56 -3.01
N LYS A 171 8.43 13.50 -3.77
CA LYS A 171 7.67 13.59 -5.02
C LYS A 171 6.24 13.12 -4.75
N VAL A 172 5.34 13.30 -5.71
CA VAL A 172 4.05 12.62 -5.69
C VAL A 172 4.28 11.11 -5.69
N LYS A 173 3.72 10.42 -4.71
CA LYS A 173 3.80 8.97 -4.50
C LYS A 173 2.41 8.38 -4.29
N ASP A 174 2.24 7.14 -4.75
CA ASP A 174 0.98 6.40 -4.63
C ASP A 174 0.59 6.21 -3.17
N GLY A 175 1.51 5.80 -2.29
CA GLY A 175 1.16 5.56 -0.88
C GLY A 175 0.66 6.81 -0.15
N GLY A 176 1.28 7.97 -0.39
CA GLY A 176 0.78 9.25 0.10
C GLY A 176 -0.61 9.60 -0.46
N LEU A 177 -0.85 9.34 -1.75
CA LEU A 177 -2.14 9.60 -2.39
C LEU A 177 -3.23 8.64 -1.91
N GLU A 178 -2.87 7.38 -1.71
CA GLU A 178 -3.74 6.31 -1.26
C GLU A 178 -4.34 6.62 0.12
N ILE A 179 -3.58 7.27 1.01
CA ILE A 179 -4.07 7.73 2.31
C ILE A 179 -5.26 8.69 2.14
N PHE A 180 -5.15 9.69 1.26
CA PHE A 180 -6.24 10.63 1.01
C PHE A 180 -7.43 9.98 0.31
N VAL A 181 -7.17 9.12 -0.68
CA VAL A 181 -8.22 8.34 -1.35
C VAL A 181 -8.99 7.50 -0.33
N ARG A 182 -8.29 6.79 0.55
CA ARG A 182 -8.90 5.99 1.62
C ARG A 182 -9.82 6.85 2.50
N GLU A 183 -9.34 8.01 2.95
CA GLU A 183 -10.13 8.92 3.80
C GLU A 183 -11.40 9.43 3.10
N CYS A 184 -11.35 9.77 1.81
CA CYS A 184 -12.55 10.14 1.04
C CYS A 184 -13.55 8.96 0.93
N LEU A 185 -13.03 7.76 0.67
CA LEU A 185 -13.86 6.56 0.49
C LEU A 185 -14.49 6.09 1.81
N GLU A 186 -13.84 6.28 2.96
CA GLU A 186 -14.42 6.01 4.28
C GLU A 186 -15.62 6.92 4.58
N ARG A 187 -15.66 8.11 3.97
CA ARG A 187 -16.81 9.04 4.00
C ARG A 187 -17.83 8.76 2.88
N ASN A 188 -17.67 7.66 2.16
CA ASN A 188 -18.48 7.25 1.01
C ASN A 188 -18.55 8.31 -0.11
N ASN A 189 -17.47 9.07 -0.31
CA ASN A 189 -17.40 10.10 -1.33
C ASN A 189 -16.37 9.75 -2.41
N ILE A 190 -16.82 9.02 -3.43
CA ILE A 190 -15.97 8.58 -4.55
C ILE A 190 -15.55 9.76 -5.43
N SER A 191 -16.45 10.71 -5.70
CA SER A 191 -16.12 11.90 -6.50
C SER A 191 -15.07 12.78 -5.83
N ASP A 192 -15.10 12.92 -4.49
CA ASP A 192 -14.02 13.60 -3.77
C ASP A 192 -12.69 12.84 -3.85
N ALA A 193 -12.72 11.50 -3.82
CA ALA A 193 -11.52 10.69 -4.01
C ALA A 193 -10.91 10.92 -5.41
N ILE A 194 -11.75 10.95 -6.44
CA ILE A 194 -11.35 11.25 -7.83
C ILE A 194 -10.81 12.68 -7.95
N GLY A 195 -11.49 13.66 -7.35
CA GLY A 195 -11.06 15.05 -7.28
C GLY A 195 -9.69 15.20 -6.64
N THR A 196 -9.50 14.53 -5.50
CA THR A 196 -8.23 14.52 -4.75
C THR A 196 -7.09 13.89 -5.56
N VAL A 197 -7.35 12.80 -6.29
CA VAL A 197 -6.36 12.24 -7.22
C VAL A 197 -5.96 13.26 -8.28
N ASN A 198 -6.92 13.92 -8.92
CA ASN A 198 -6.62 14.91 -9.95
C ASN A 198 -5.81 16.10 -9.40
N GLU A 199 -6.18 16.58 -8.23
CA GLU A 199 -5.56 17.70 -7.52
C GLU A 199 -4.11 17.39 -7.10
N ILE A 200 -3.84 16.23 -6.51
CA ILE A 200 -2.48 15.87 -6.08
C ILE A 200 -1.61 15.53 -7.28
N MET A 201 -2.16 14.87 -8.30
CA MET A 201 -1.42 14.51 -9.51
C MET A 201 -1.04 15.73 -10.36
N SER A 202 -1.71 16.88 -10.21
CA SER A 202 -1.27 18.12 -10.88
C SER A 202 -0.01 18.72 -10.27
N LEU A 203 0.40 18.28 -9.06
CA LEU A 203 1.61 18.77 -8.39
C LEU A 203 2.90 18.15 -8.97
N GLY A 204 2.81 17.06 -9.72
CA GLY A 204 3.97 16.46 -10.37
C GLY A 204 3.76 15.02 -10.83
N LYS A 205 4.77 14.47 -11.51
CA LYS A 205 4.75 13.09 -12.02
C LYS A 205 4.81 12.08 -10.88
N CYS A 206 3.90 11.10 -10.89
CA CYS A 206 3.98 9.91 -10.05
C CYS A 206 4.47 8.71 -10.89
N LYS A 207 5.27 7.82 -10.28
CA LYS A 207 5.80 6.62 -10.98
C LYS A 207 4.69 5.59 -11.24
N SER A 208 3.76 5.46 -10.31
CA SER A 208 2.62 4.54 -10.37
C SER A 208 1.52 5.07 -9.46
N ILE A 209 0.26 4.79 -9.79
CA ILE A 209 -0.93 5.13 -9.00
C ILE A 209 -1.85 3.91 -8.82
N LYS A 210 -1.29 2.71 -9.01
CA LYS A 210 -2.05 1.46 -9.12
C LYS A 210 -2.89 1.19 -7.87
N ASN A 211 -2.39 1.52 -6.69
CA ASN A 211 -3.07 1.25 -5.43
C ASN A 211 -4.25 2.20 -5.24
N SER A 212 -4.03 3.49 -5.44
CA SER A 212 -5.10 4.50 -5.37
C SER A 212 -6.22 4.20 -6.38
N LEU A 213 -5.87 3.83 -7.62
CA LEU A 213 -6.86 3.45 -8.64
C LEU A 213 -7.63 2.19 -8.26
N LEU A 214 -6.97 1.16 -7.69
CA LEU A 214 -7.67 -0.06 -7.28
C LEU A 214 -8.68 0.23 -6.18
N ARG A 215 -8.35 1.06 -5.18
CA ARG A 215 -9.30 1.46 -4.12
C ARG A 215 -10.55 2.11 -4.68
N ILE A 216 -10.37 3.07 -5.60
CA ILE A 216 -11.49 3.77 -6.25
C ILE A 216 -12.34 2.77 -7.04
N LEU A 217 -11.72 1.86 -7.79
CA LEU A 217 -12.46 0.85 -8.55
C LEU A 217 -13.26 -0.11 -7.67
N VAL A 218 -12.67 -0.58 -6.56
CA VAL A 218 -13.38 -1.43 -5.60
C VAL A 218 -14.58 -0.71 -5.00
N ALA A 219 -14.41 0.55 -4.59
CA ALA A 219 -15.52 1.35 -4.06
C ALA A 219 -16.61 1.59 -5.11
N ALA A 220 -16.23 1.85 -6.36
CA ALA A 220 -17.16 2.16 -7.44
C ALA A 220 -18.03 0.96 -7.88
N GLN A 221 -17.72 -0.28 -7.49
CA GLN A 221 -18.51 -1.45 -7.90
C GLN A 221 -19.99 -1.37 -7.53
N SER A 222 -20.31 -0.68 -6.43
CA SER A 222 -21.69 -0.52 -5.95
C SER A 222 -22.33 0.80 -6.37
N HIS A 223 -21.64 1.61 -7.19
CA HIS A 223 -21.99 2.99 -7.53
C HIS A 223 -21.97 3.21 -9.05
N PRO A 224 -23.02 2.77 -9.78
CA PRO A 224 -23.07 2.91 -11.23
C PRO A 224 -23.06 4.37 -11.70
N GLU A 225 -23.49 5.31 -10.85
CA GLU A 225 -23.50 6.75 -11.14
C GLU A 225 -22.11 7.36 -11.35
N VAL A 226 -21.04 6.77 -10.80
CA VAL A 226 -19.66 7.26 -10.96
C VAL A 226 -18.87 6.48 -12.02
N GLU A 227 -19.48 5.53 -12.73
CA GLU A 227 -18.81 4.63 -13.68
C GLU A 227 -18.02 5.41 -14.76
N GLU A 228 -18.65 6.42 -15.36
CA GLU A 228 -18.01 7.24 -16.40
C GLU A 228 -16.85 8.08 -15.84
N GLU A 229 -16.96 8.56 -14.60
CA GLU A 229 -15.91 9.33 -13.95
C GLU A 229 -14.68 8.46 -13.66
N VAL A 230 -14.90 7.25 -13.14
CA VAL A 230 -13.86 6.26 -12.88
C VAL A 230 -13.19 5.80 -14.17
N ASP A 231 -13.95 5.58 -15.24
CA ASP A 231 -13.40 5.19 -16.55
C ASP A 231 -12.52 6.30 -17.16
N ARG A 232 -12.91 7.57 -17.01
CA ARG A 232 -12.08 8.72 -17.38
C ARG A 232 -10.80 8.78 -16.54
N LEU A 233 -10.90 8.54 -15.24
CA LEU A 233 -9.74 8.49 -14.35
C LEU A 233 -8.74 7.39 -14.76
N LEU A 234 -9.24 6.17 -15.03
CA LEU A 234 -8.40 5.06 -15.48
C LEU A 234 -7.70 5.36 -16.79
N ARG A 235 -8.39 5.91 -17.78
CA ARG A 235 -7.76 6.30 -19.05
C ARG A 235 -6.65 7.33 -18.85
N LYS A 236 -6.83 8.27 -17.92
CA LYS A 236 -5.87 9.34 -17.64
C LYS A 236 -4.62 8.83 -16.94
N TYR A 237 -4.76 7.93 -15.96
CA TYR A 237 -3.65 7.55 -15.07
C TYR A 237 -3.18 6.09 -15.20
N ALA A 238 -3.92 5.24 -15.91
CA ALA A 238 -3.52 3.90 -16.32
C ALA A 238 -3.62 3.79 -17.87
N PRO A 239 -2.69 4.44 -18.62
CA PRO A 239 -2.79 4.53 -20.07
C PRO A 239 -2.57 3.19 -20.79
N SER A 240 -1.85 2.25 -20.17
CA SER A 240 -1.70 0.87 -20.68
C SER A 240 -3.01 0.10 -20.56
N SER A 241 -3.44 -0.56 -21.65
CA SER A 241 -4.57 -1.50 -21.63
C SER A 241 -4.34 -2.62 -20.62
N SER A 242 -3.14 -3.18 -20.59
CA SER A 242 -2.77 -4.26 -19.68
C SER A 242 -2.95 -3.88 -18.22
N MET A 243 -2.52 -2.66 -17.84
CA MET A 243 -2.69 -2.16 -16.48
C MET A 243 -4.16 -2.01 -16.12
N ARG A 244 -5.00 -1.50 -17.03
CA ARG A 244 -6.45 -1.38 -16.79
C ARG A 244 -7.10 -2.75 -16.62
N LEU A 245 -6.76 -3.72 -17.47
CA LEU A 245 -7.26 -5.09 -17.38
C LEU A 245 -6.82 -5.76 -16.07
N CYS A 246 -5.59 -5.56 -15.62
CA CYS A 246 -5.11 -6.08 -14.33
C CYS A 246 -5.82 -5.45 -13.14
N LEU A 247 -6.08 -4.13 -13.18
CA LEU A 247 -6.84 -3.44 -12.13
C LEU A 247 -8.28 -3.93 -12.07
N GLN A 248 -8.99 -3.96 -13.21
CA GLN A 248 -10.36 -4.47 -13.31
C GLN A 248 -10.43 -5.96 -12.94
N GLY A 249 -9.45 -6.74 -13.39
CA GLY A 249 -9.29 -8.14 -13.03
C GLY A 249 -9.09 -8.35 -11.54
N SER A 250 -8.25 -7.54 -10.90
CA SER A 250 -8.02 -7.61 -9.44
C SER A 250 -9.31 -7.34 -8.66
N VAL A 251 -10.16 -6.43 -9.14
CA VAL A 251 -11.49 -6.17 -8.58
C VAL A 251 -12.39 -7.39 -8.70
N LEU A 252 -12.49 -8.00 -9.90
CA LEU A 252 -13.27 -9.22 -10.12
C LEU A 252 -12.78 -10.39 -9.28
N LEU A 253 -11.46 -10.60 -9.26
CA LEU A 253 -10.81 -11.65 -8.47
C LEU A 253 -11.07 -11.48 -6.98
N SER A 254 -11.02 -10.23 -6.46
CA SER A 254 -11.33 -9.94 -5.05
C SER A 254 -12.77 -10.29 -4.67
N ALA A 255 -13.68 -10.29 -5.64
CA ALA A 255 -15.09 -10.66 -5.50
C ALA A 255 -15.36 -12.13 -5.89
N ASN A 256 -14.32 -12.97 -6.00
CA ASN A 256 -14.40 -14.38 -6.42
C ASN A 256 -15.04 -14.61 -7.79
N LYS A 257 -14.94 -13.62 -8.69
CA LYS A 257 -15.47 -13.68 -10.07
C LYS A 257 -14.36 -14.04 -11.06
N SER A 258 -13.65 -15.15 -10.82
CA SER A 258 -12.49 -15.55 -11.62
C SER A 258 -12.83 -15.86 -13.09
N LEU A 259 -14.02 -16.43 -13.36
CA LEU A 259 -14.49 -16.67 -14.73
C LEU A 259 -14.79 -15.38 -15.48
N GLU A 260 -15.40 -14.37 -14.83
CA GLU A 260 -15.63 -13.05 -15.43
C GLU A 260 -14.31 -12.37 -15.78
N PHE A 261 -13.25 -12.58 -14.99
CA PHE A 261 -11.92 -12.08 -15.32
C PHE A 261 -11.34 -12.76 -16.58
N VAL A 262 -11.47 -14.08 -16.70
CA VAL A 262 -11.07 -14.81 -17.91
C VAL A 262 -11.85 -14.31 -19.15
N GLU A 263 -13.16 -14.08 -19.01
CA GLU A 263 -13.98 -13.51 -20.08
C GLU A 263 -13.54 -12.10 -20.46
N LEU A 264 -13.24 -11.25 -19.48
CA LEU A 264 -12.69 -9.91 -19.70
C LEU A 264 -11.41 -9.95 -20.54
N LEU A 265 -10.48 -10.85 -20.20
CA LEU A 265 -9.24 -11.02 -20.96
C LEU A 265 -9.52 -11.47 -22.40
N LYS A 266 -10.41 -12.44 -22.61
CA LYS A 266 -10.80 -12.93 -23.94
C LYS A 266 -11.49 -11.85 -24.78
N MET A 267 -12.39 -11.06 -24.20
CA MET A 267 -13.05 -9.96 -24.91
C MET A 267 -12.06 -8.91 -25.44
N HIS A 268 -10.90 -8.80 -24.79
CA HIS A 268 -9.84 -7.87 -25.18
C HIS A 268 -8.67 -8.55 -25.90
N ASP A 269 -8.79 -9.83 -26.26
CA ASP A 269 -7.73 -10.65 -26.87
C ASP A 269 -6.38 -10.51 -26.13
N HIS A 270 -6.45 -10.46 -24.80
CA HIS A 270 -5.29 -10.21 -23.94
C HIS A 270 -4.83 -11.50 -23.27
N GLN A 271 -3.57 -11.88 -23.49
CA GLN A 271 -2.90 -12.94 -22.74
C GLN A 271 -2.09 -12.32 -21.60
N LEU A 272 -2.21 -12.87 -20.39
CA LEU A 272 -1.47 -12.38 -19.24
C LEU A 272 0.03 -12.62 -19.43
N SER A 273 0.79 -11.54 -19.41
CA SER A 273 2.24 -11.60 -19.31
C SER A 273 2.70 -11.86 -17.87
N GLU A 274 3.99 -12.18 -17.71
CA GLU A 274 4.60 -12.28 -16.38
C GLU A 274 4.50 -10.96 -15.60
N ASP A 275 4.61 -9.81 -16.26
CA ASP A 275 4.50 -8.51 -15.60
C ASP A 275 3.06 -8.20 -15.16
N ASP A 276 2.06 -8.67 -15.91
CA ASP A 276 0.65 -8.55 -15.52
C ASP A 276 0.36 -9.35 -14.25
N LEU A 277 0.89 -10.57 -14.17
CA LEU A 277 0.72 -11.42 -12.98
C LEU A 277 1.46 -10.85 -11.78
N ARG A 278 2.68 -10.33 -11.97
CA ARG A 278 3.40 -9.61 -10.91
C ARG A 278 2.62 -8.39 -10.44
N LEU A 279 1.98 -7.65 -11.35
CA LEU A 279 1.14 -6.52 -10.99
C LEU A 279 -0.06 -6.96 -10.13
N ILE A 280 -0.78 -8.02 -10.51
CA ILE A 280 -1.91 -8.57 -9.73
C ILE A 280 -1.43 -9.06 -8.36
N ILE A 281 -0.27 -9.73 -8.31
CA ILE A 281 0.35 -10.21 -7.07
C ILE A 281 0.73 -9.05 -6.16
N ASP A 282 1.41 -8.02 -6.68
CA ASP A 282 1.78 -6.82 -5.93
C ASP A 282 0.55 -6.16 -5.31
N LEU A 283 -0.55 -6.05 -6.07
CA LEU A 283 -1.81 -5.49 -5.59
C LEU A 283 -2.36 -6.37 -4.45
N ALA A 284 -2.45 -7.68 -4.62
CA ALA A 284 -2.94 -8.57 -3.58
C ALA A 284 -2.12 -8.49 -2.28
N VAL A 285 -0.80 -8.43 -2.39
CA VAL A 285 0.12 -8.28 -1.24
C VAL A 285 -0.07 -6.93 -0.57
N HIS A 286 -0.12 -5.84 -1.35
CA HIS A 286 -0.31 -4.48 -0.84
C HIS A 286 -1.61 -4.36 -0.05
N PHE A 287 -2.70 -4.88 -0.59
CA PHE A 287 -4.02 -4.87 0.05
C PHE A 287 -4.22 -5.97 1.09
N LYS A 288 -3.23 -6.85 1.31
CA LYS A 288 -3.31 -8.04 2.17
C LYS A 288 -4.58 -8.86 1.88
N ASN A 289 -4.90 -9.01 0.60
CA ASN A 289 -6.13 -9.68 0.16
C ASN A 289 -5.76 -10.99 -0.55
N PRO A 290 -5.70 -12.12 0.18
CA PRO A 290 -5.34 -13.40 -0.41
C PRO A 290 -6.39 -13.92 -1.40
N ASN A 291 -7.65 -13.47 -1.30
CA ASN A 291 -8.72 -13.91 -2.19
C ASN A 291 -8.46 -13.57 -3.65
N ILE A 292 -7.78 -12.46 -3.94
CA ILE A 292 -7.37 -12.13 -5.32
C ILE A 292 -6.54 -13.27 -5.92
N LEU A 293 -5.60 -13.80 -5.15
CA LEU A 293 -4.67 -14.84 -5.60
C LEU A 293 -5.28 -16.24 -5.55
N LEU A 294 -6.11 -16.52 -4.55
CA LEU A 294 -6.87 -17.78 -4.48
C LEU A 294 -7.87 -17.88 -5.65
N SER A 295 -8.59 -16.81 -5.94
CA SER A 295 -9.49 -16.70 -7.09
C SER A 295 -8.72 -16.87 -8.40
N LEU A 296 -7.53 -16.29 -8.52
CA LEU A 296 -6.67 -16.46 -9.70
C LEU A 296 -6.19 -17.92 -9.85
N HIS A 297 -5.85 -18.58 -8.74
CA HIS A 297 -5.48 -19.99 -8.74
C HIS A 297 -6.60 -20.91 -9.29
N THR A 298 -7.88 -20.57 -9.07
CA THR A 298 -9.01 -21.38 -9.58
C THR A 298 -9.07 -21.45 -11.11
N VAL A 299 -8.50 -20.46 -11.81
CA VAL A 299 -8.50 -20.37 -13.28
C VAL A 299 -7.09 -20.52 -13.87
N ARG A 300 -6.12 -20.97 -13.08
CA ARG A 300 -4.69 -21.04 -13.49
C ARG A 300 -4.44 -21.87 -14.74
N GLU A 301 -5.17 -22.96 -14.92
CA GLU A 301 -5.04 -23.84 -16.10
C GLU A 301 -5.61 -23.16 -17.35
N VAL A 302 -6.74 -22.44 -17.20
CA VAL A 302 -7.36 -21.69 -18.31
C VAL A 302 -6.48 -20.52 -18.76
N LEU A 303 -5.75 -19.92 -17.80
CA LEU A 303 -4.79 -18.85 -18.05
C LEU A 303 -3.40 -19.36 -18.46
N ASN A 304 -3.20 -20.68 -18.56
CA ASN A 304 -1.93 -21.33 -18.88
C ASN A 304 -0.75 -20.81 -18.01
N LEU A 305 -0.98 -20.67 -16.69
CA LEU A 305 0.07 -20.18 -15.79
C LEU A 305 1.21 -21.19 -15.68
N GLY A 306 2.38 -20.82 -16.19
CA GLY A 306 3.59 -21.63 -16.09
C GLY A 306 4.05 -21.83 -14.64
N VAL A 307 4.83 -22.88 -14.41
CA VAL A 307 5.29 -23.30 -13.08
C VAL A 307 5.91 -22.16 -12.25
N LYS A 308 6.83 -21.39 -12.84
CA LYS A 308 7.48 -20.25 -12.16
C LYS A 308 6.48 -19.23 -11.61
N LEU A 309 5.40 -18.96 -12.36
CA LEU A 309 4.37 -18.01 -11.98
C LEU A 309 3.44 -18.59 -10.92
N ARG A 310 3.14 -19.90 -11.00
CA ARG A 310 2.40 -20.60 -9.95
C ARG A 310 3.18 -20.66 -8.64
N ASP A 311 4.49 -20.91 -8.68
CA ASP A 311 5.35 -20.87 -7.49
C ASP A 311 5.38 -19.45 -6.88
N LEU A 312 5.48 -18.40 -7.72
CA LEU A 312 5.37 -17.01 -7.25
C LEU A 312 4.00 -16.70 -6.62
N LEU A 313 2.92 -17.21 -7.21
CA LEU A 313 1.55 -17.08 -6.70
C LEU A 313 1.44 -17.69 -5.30
N TYR A 314 1.86 -18.94 -5.11
CA TYR A 314 1.83 -19.62 -3.82
C TYR A 314 2.74 -18.97 -2.78
N CYS A 315 3.94 -18.53 -3.18
CA CYS A 315 4.82 -17.73 -2.33
C CYS A 315 4.15 -16.46 -1.81
N SER A 316 3.31 -15.83 -2.63
CA SER A 316 2.65 -14.57 -2.30
C SER A 316 1.42 -14.80 -1.43
N ILE A 317 0.62 -15.84 -1.71
CA ILE A 317 -0.47 -16.28 -0.83
C ILE A 317 0.08 -16.61 0.57
N THR A 318 1.17 -17.39 0.63
CA THR A 318 1.86 -17.74 1.87
C THR A 318 2.30 -16.51 2.65
N GLU A 319 2.85 -15.51 1.96
CA GLU A 319 3.30 -14.27 2.59
C GLU A 319 2.15 -13.46 3.20
N ILE A 320 1.02 -13.35 2.49
CA ILE A 320 -0.14 -12.63 2.98
C ILE A 320 -0.67 -13.31 4.24
N PHE A 321 -0.97 -14.61 4.20
CA PHE A 321 -1.47 -15.35 5.36
C PHE A 321 -0.46 -15.38 6.51
N GLY A 322 0.82 -15.58 6.20
CA GLY A 322 1.88 -15.58 7.20
C GLY A 322 2.02 -14.25 7.95
N ARG A 323 1.95 -13.12 7.23
CA ARG A 323 1.94 -11.77 7.85
C ARG A 323 0.65 -11.50 8.65
N MET A 324 -0.47 -12.10 8.23
CA MET A 324 -1.74 -12.05 8.96
C MET A 324 -1.79 -13.00 10.17
N LYS A 325 -0.78 -13.87 10.33
CA LYS A 325 -0.76 -14.98 11.30
C LYS A 325 -1.95 -15.93 11.15
N ASP A 326 -2.46 -16.08 9.92
CA ASP A 326 -3.59 -16.94 9.59
C ASP A 326 -3.11 -18.37 9.30
N VAL A 327 -3.33 -19.26 10.26
CA VAL A 327 -2.87 -20.65 10.23
C VAL A 327 -3.67 -21.48 9.24
N ASP A 328 -4.97 -21.25 9.17
CA ASP A 328 -5.85 -21.99 8.26
C ASP A 328 -5.55 -21.61 6.82
N GLY A 329 -5.27 -20.32 6.56
CA GLY A 329 -4.76 -19.86 5.28
C GLY A 329 -3.41 -20.49 4.88
N LEU A 330 -2.47 -20.63 5.83
CA LEU A 330 -1.20 -21.34 5.57
C LEU A 330 -1.42 -22.83 5.27
N ARG A 331 -2.36 -23.51 5.95
CA ARG A 331 -2.74 -24.91 5.68
C ARG A 331 -3.38 -25.05 4.31
N LEU A 332 -4.33 -24.18 3.98
CA LEU A 332 -4.95 -24.11 2.66
C LEU A 332 -3.88 -23.95 1.58
N THR A 333 -2.91 -23.06 1.78
CA THR A 333 -1.83 -22.85 0.80
C THR A 333 -0.97 -24.10 0.62
N TRP A 334 -0.68 -24.83 1.71
CA TRP A 334 0.00 -26.11 1.61
C TRP A 334 -0.82 -27.14 0.82
N ASP A 335 -2.12 -27.18 1.03
CA ASP A 335 -3.01 -28.08 0.28
C ASP A 335 -2.99 -27.78 -1.22
N LEU A 336 -2.86 -26.51 -1.62
CA LEU A 336 -2.71 -26.15 -3.03
C LEU A 336 -1.36 -26.58 -3.61
N VAL A 337 -0.27 -26.38 -2.85
CA VAL A 337 1.10 -26.67 -3.32
C VAL A 337 1.38 -28.17 -3.38
N LYS A 338 0.87 -28.96 -2.42
CA LYS A 338 1.15 -30.40 -2.36
C LYS A 338 0.52 -31.18 -3.52
N ASP A 339 -0.52 -30.63 -4.11
CA ASP A 339 -1.24 -31.20 -5.25
C ASP A 339 -0.52 -30.93 -6.59
N GLU A 340 0.46 -30.02 -6.61
CA GLU A 340 1.26 -29.74 -7.81
C GLU A 340 2.28 -30.86 -8.09
N GLN A 341 2.52 -31.12 -9.37
CA GLN A 341 3.48 -32.12 -9.85
C GLN A 341 4.36 -31.54 -10.97
N PRO A 342 5.70 -31.70 -10.92
CA PRO A 342 6.48 -32.21 -9.79
C PRO A 342 6.60 -31.16 -8.67
N ILE A 343 6.36 -31.56 -7.42
CA ILE A 343 6.39 -30.65 -6.26
C ILE A 343 7.77 -30.00 -6.03
N GLU A 344 8.83 -30.61 -6.54
CA GLU A 344 10.21 -30.14 -6.47
C GLU A 344 10.39 -28.78 -7.14
N GLU A 345 9.60 -28.47 -8.18
CA GLU A 345 9.65 -27.18 -8.86
C GLU A 345 9.03 -26.03 -8.03
N PHE A 346 8.38 -26.35 -6.91
CA PHE A 346 7.76 -25.40 -5.97
C PHE A 346 8.57 -25.24 -4.67
N ALA A 347 9.88 -25.53 -4.73
CA ALA A 347 10.79 -25.48 -3.59
C ALA A 347 10.74 -24.16 -2.81
N VAL A 348 10.58 -23.02 -3.52
CA VAL A 348 10.55 -21.69 -2.89
C VAL A 348 9.30 -21.55 -2.03
N SER A 349 8.13 -21.92 -2.56
CA SER A 349 6.87 -21.92 -1.81
C SER A 349 6.94 -22.83 -0.59
N VAL A 350 7.47 -24.05 -0.75
CA VAL A 350 7.65 -25.03 0.33
C VAL A 350 8.52 -24.45 1.46
N ARG A 351 9.67 -23.85 1.12
CA ARG A 351 10.57 -23.22 2.10
C ARG A 351 9.91 -22.04 2.80
N LYS A 352 9.15 -21.21 2.07
CA LYS A 352 8.46 -20.03 2.60
C LYS A 352 7.31 -20.42 3.54
N LEU A 353 6.55 -21.48 3.21
CA LEU A 353 5.52 -22.05 4.08
C LEU A 353 6.12 -22.50 5.41
N ARG A 354 7.24 -23.24 5.39
CA ARG A 354 7.95 -23.63 6.62
C ARG A 354 8.31 -22.40 7.45
N HIS A 355 8.91 -21.39 6.82
CA HIS A 355 9.33 -20.18 7.53
C HIS A 355 8.15 -19.54 8.27
N PHE A 356 7.00 -19.38 7.61
CA PHE A 356 5.84 -18.75 8.25
C PHE A 356 5.19 -19.64 9.31
N PHE A 357 5.10 -20.97 9.13
CA PHE A 357 4.66 -21.88 10.21
C PHE A 357 5.55 -21.72 11.46
N HIS A 358 6.86 -21.61 11.28
CA HIS A 358 7.78 -21.35 12.37
C HIS A 358 7.57 -19.96 13.00
N CYS A 359 7.42 -18.90 12.19
CA CYS A 359 7.17 -17.55 12.69
C CYS A 359 5.87 -17.41 13.49
N VAL A 360 4.85 -18.22 13.19
CA VAL A 360 3.61 -18.26 13.97
C VAL A 360 3.65 -19.27 15.13
N ASN A 361 4.81 -19.88 15.40
CA ASN A 361 5.03 -20.88 16.46
C ASN A 361 4.11 -22.11 16.37
N ILE A 362 3.83 -22.59 15.15
CA ILE A 362 2.98 -23.77 14.92
C ILE A 362 3.78 -24.83 14.17
N MET A 363 3.59 -26.08 14.58
CA MET A 363 4.21 -27.21 13.90
C MET A 363 3.65 -27.32 12.47
N PRO A 364 4.53 -27.33 11.43
CA PRO A 364 4.09 -27.54 10.06
C PRO A 364 3.44 -28.93 9.87
N PRO A 365 2.60 -29.12 8.85
CA PRO A 365 2.08 -30.44 8.47
C PRO A 365 3.17 -31.51 8.32
N ALA A 366 2.90 -32.74 8.77
CA ALA A 366 3.91 -33.81 8.85
C ALA A 366 4.42 -34.27 7.46
N ASP A 367 3.59 -34.18 6.44
CA ASP A 367 3.92 -34.38 5.03
C ASP A 367 4.81 -33.26 4.47
N LEU A 368 4.55 -32.00 4.83
CA LEU A 368 5.46 -30.88 4.52
C LEU A 368 6.84 -31.11 5.14
N ILE A 369 6.91 -31.54 6.40
CA ILE A 369 8.17 -31.89 7.08
C ILE A 369 8.92 -33.02 6.35
N ARG A 370 8.22 -34.07 5.92
CA ARG A 370 8.81 -35.20 5.19
C ARG A 370 9.37 -34.78 3.84
N LYS A 371 8.65 -33.93 3.08
CA LYS A 371 9.12 -33.43 1.77
C LYS A 371 10.41 -32.64 1.90
N MET A 372 10.61 -31.91 3.00
CA MET A 372 11.85 -31.18 3.25
C MET A 372 13.06 -32.05 3.56
N LYS A 373 12.88 -33.17 4.28
CA LYS A 373 13.98 -34.08 4.63
C LYS A 373 14.56 -34.82 3.42
N ASN A 374 13.80 -34.91 2.34
CA ASN A 374 14.11 -35.84 1.26
C ASN A 374 14.76 -35.23 0.02
N LYS A 375 14.88 -33.90 -0.20
CA LYS A 375 15.45 -33.37 -1.47
C LYS A 375 15.66 -31.85 -1.68
N PHE A 376 15.58 -30.98 -0.66
CA PHE A 376 15.65 -29.51 -0.89
C PHE A 376 16.92 -28.82 -0.38
N GLU A 377 18.05 -29.52 -0.36
CA GLU A 377 19.38 -28.89 -0.20
C GLU A 377 19.80 -28.13 -1.45
#